data_AF-A0AAW3I017-F1
#
_entry.id   AF-A0AAW3I017-F1
#
_cell.length_a   1.000
_cell.length_b   1.000
_cell.length_c   1.000
_cell.angle_alpha   90.00
_cell.angle_beta   90.00
_cell.angle_gamma   90.00
#
_symmetry.space_group_name_H-M   'P 1'
#
loop_
_entity.id
_entity.type
_entity.pdbx_description
1 polymer ?
#
loop_
_entity_poly.entity_id
_entity_poly.type
_entity_poly.pdbx_seq_one_letter_code
_entity_poly.pdbx_strand_id
1 'polypeptide(L)'
;MDNLLGDAAERLFAQTCTPALVRAAEQGQPVDAAWQACEDAGYADALVPESQGGAGLTLADALPVALAAGRHLCPYPIAQTMLARAWLAAMGQTEQARPAGAIAIAPFGLAIDGKRITGMNVPWVRVAAHVLAQINGQAWLLPVAAGCIHHNGVHGSLDGEASWALADARCLGSGPALDALAAVAYAGLMAGAMERVLDMTLAHANTRTQFGRAIGRFQAVQQQISVMAEQVWAARMAAQLAFQGRDGLPHSMLAAVGKARASQAAPLVADIAHAVHGAMGITAEFDLQLATRRLRDWRLAAGSESFWHERIGAHALAGNASALDTVRTTLQGMT
;
A
#
# COMPACT_ATOMS: atom_id res chain seq x y z
N MET A 1 -22.26 3.54 -6.92
CA MET A 1 -22.17 4.87 -6.29
C MET A 1 -21.13 5.62 -7.09
N ASP A 2 -21.52 6.65 -7.82
CA ASP A 2 -20.59 7.52 -8.54
C ASP A 2 -19.61 8.09 -7.53
N ASN A 3 -18.36 7.66 -7.64
CA ASN A 3 -17.34 7.97 -6.68
C ASN A 3 -16.47 9.09 -7.26
N LEU A 4 -17.01 10.31 -7.24
CA LEU A 4 -16.35 11.49 -7.79
C LEU A 4 -14.90 11.65 -7.28
N LEU A 5 -14.64 11.27 -6.02
CA LEU A 5 -13.31 11.27 -5.42
C LEU A 5 -12.40 10.23 -6.07
N GLY A 6 -12.88 8.99 -6.21
CA GLY A 6 -12.18 7.90 -6.89
C GLY A 6 -11.89 8.22 -8.36
N ASP A 7 -12.86 8.76 -9.10
CA ASP A 7 -12.69 9.14 -10.50
C ASP A 7 -11.69 10.30 -10.66
N ALA A 8 -11.70 11.26 -9.74
CA ALA A 8 -10.71 12.33 -9.69
C ALA A 8 -9.30 11.78 -9.40
N ALA A 9 -9.17 10.84 -8.46
CA ALA A 9 -7.90 10.22 -8.10
C ALA A 9 -7.35 9.39 -9.27
N GLU A 10 -8.20 8.60 -9.93
CA GLU A 10 -7.83 7.83 -11.14
C GLU A 10 -7.33 8.78 -12.23
N ARG A 11 -8.04 9.87 -12.52
CA ARG A 11 -7.60 10.86 -13.52
C ARG A 11 -6.26 11.49 -13.15
N LEU A 12 -6.08 11.88 -11.89
CA LEU A 12 -4.84 12.49 -11.43
C LEU A 12 -3.67 11.50 -11.61
N PHE A 13 -3.77 10.30 -11.04
CA PHE A 13 -2.68 9.33 -11.10
C PHE A 13 -2.45 8.78 -12.51
N ALA A 14 -3.46 8.73 -13.38
CA ALA A 14 -3.27 8.43 -14.80
C ALA A 14 -2.38 9.46 -15.50
N GLN A 15 -2.51 10.75 -15.13
CA GLN A 15 -1.75 11.84 -15.71
C GLN A 15 -0.35 11.96 -15.09
N THR A 16 -0.23 11.78 -13.78
CA THR A 16 1.02 12.00 -13.06
C THR A 16 1.86 10.74 -12.95
N CYS A 17 1.27 9.58 -12.66
CA CYS A 17 1.98 8.32 -12.43
C CYS A 17 2.08 7.46 -13.70
N THR A 18 2.61 8.04 -14.78
CA THR A 18 2.83 7.30 -16.04
C THR A 18 3.89 6.19 -15.85
N PRO A 19 3.89 5.12 -16.67
CA PRO A 19 4.94 4.09 -16.63
C PRO A 19 6.36 4.65 -16.82
N ALA A 20 6.50 5.77 -17.54
CA ALA A 20 7.77 6.47 -17.69
C ALA A 20 8.22 7.12 -16.38
N LEU A 21 7.31 7.81 -15.67
CA LEU A 21 7.62 8.36 -14.34
C LEU A 21 7.95 7.26 -13.34
N VAL A 22 7.19 6.16 -13.33
CA VAL A 22 7.46 5.03 -12.42
C VAL A 22 8.88 4.49 -12.63
N ARG A 23 9.29 4.24 -13.88
CA ARG A 23 10.65 3.80 -14.20
C ARG A 23 11.71 4.83 -13.81
N ALA A 24 11.45 6.11 -14.04
CA ALA A 24 12.37 7.19 -13.65
C ALA A 24 12.56 7.23 -12.12
N ALA A 25 11.48 7.10 -11.36
CA ALA A 25 11.53 7.04 -9.89
C ALA A 25 12.31 5.81 -9.39
N GLU A 26 12.11 4.65 -10.01
CA GLU A 26 12.89 3.43 -9.71
C GLU A 26 14.40 3.67 -9.88
N GLN A 27 14.79 4.48 -10.86
CA GLN A 27 16.17 4.91 -11.14
C GLN A 27 16.66 6.08 -10.27
N GLY A 28 15.85 6.55 -9.32
CA GLY A 28 16.19 7.64 -8.40
C GLY A 28 15.97 9.05 -8.96
N GLN A 29 15.21 9.20 -10.04
CA GLN A 29 14.76 10.51 -10.50
C GLN A 29 13.69 11.08 -9.54
N PRO A 30 13.65 12.41 -9.37
CA PRO A 30 12.69 13.07 -8.51
C PRO A 30 11.23 12.85 -8.95
N VAL A 31 10.33 12.80 -7.96
CA VAL A 31 8.87 12.67 -8.17
C VAL A 31 8.11 13.90 -7.66
N ASP A 32 8.81 15.00 -7.35
CA ASP A 32 8.28 16.18 -6.67
C ASP A 32 7.07 16.78 -7.37
N ALA A 33 7.09 16.88 -8.71
CA ALA A 33 5.95 17.44 -9.46
C ALA A 33 4.69 16.58 -9.36
N ALA A 34 4.85 15.24 -9.40
CA ALA A 34 3.73 14.32 -9.27
C ALA A 34 3.20 14.28 -7.83
N TRP A 35 4.11 14.34 -6.85
CA TRP A 35 3.77 14.50 -5.44
C TRP A 35 3.00 15.80 -5.19
N GLN A 36 3.50 16.94 -5.69
CA GLN A 36 2.90 18.25 -5.50
C GLN A 36 1.49 18.31 -6.08
N ALA A 37 1.26 17.75 -7.27
CA ALA A 37 -0.08 17.68 -7.85
C ALA A 37 -1.06 16.87 -6.98
N CYS A 38 -0.57 15.87 -6.23
CA CYS A 38 -1.36 15.10 -5.28
C CYS A 38 -1.63 15.86 -3.98
N GLU A 39 -0.65 16.63 -3.50
CA GLU A 39 -0.78 17.50 -2.34
C GLU A 39 -1.74 18.67 -2.62
N ASP A 40 -1.64 19.32 -3.78
CA ASP A 40 -2.54 20.39 -4.24
C ASP A 40 -3.99 19.91 -4.40
N ALA A 41 -4.18 18.64 -4.76
CA ALA A 41 -5.50 18.01 -4.82
C ALA A 41 -6.10 17.70 -3.43
N GLY A 42 -5.35 17.91 -2.35
CA GLY A 42 -5.79 17.70 -0.96
C GLY A 42 -5.82 16.25 -0.52
N TYR A 43 -5.28 15.32 -1.32
CA TYR A 43 -5.34 13.89 -0.98
C TYR A 43 -4.52 13.56 0.26
N ALA A 44 -3.38 14.21 0.49
CA ALA A 44 -2.51 13.94 1.64
C ALA A 44 -3.20 14.18 3.00
N ASP A 45 -4.10 15.16 3.07
CA ASP A 45 -4.83 15.56 4.28
C ASP A 45 -6.30 15.09 4.29
N ALA A 46 -6.65 14.18 3.38
CA ALA A 46 -8.02 13.68 3.19
C ALA A 46 -8.66 13.17 4.49
N LEU A 47 -7.91 12.43 5.31
CA LEU A 47 -8.38 11.80 6.55
C LEU A 47 -8.19 12.68 7.80
N VAL A 48 -7.52 13.83 7.66
CA VAL A 48 -7.28 14.75 8.78
C VAL A 48 -8.60 15.47 9.09
N PRO A 49 -8.99 15.66 10.37
CA PRO A 49 -10.20 16.40 10.72
C PRO A 49 -10.21 17.83 10.17
N GLU A 50 -11.38 18.34 9.80
CA GLU A 50 -11.55 19.73 9.32
C GLU A 50 -11.07 20.76 10.35
N SER A 51 -11.25 20.48 11.66
CA SER A 51 -10.76 21.32 12.76
C SER A 51 -9.23 21.44 12.82
N GLN A 52 -8.52 20.60 12.07
CA GLN A 52 -7.06 20.61 11.94
C GLN A 52 -6.61 20.83 10.48
N GLY A 53 -7.48 21.41 9.65
CA GLY A 53 -7.15 21.81 8.28
C GLY A 53 -7.17 20.68 7.24
N GLY A 54 -7.81 19.54 7.55
CA GLY A 54 -8.02 18.46 6.58
C GLY A 54 -9.43 18.41 5.99
N ALA A 55 -9.74 17.34 5.24
CA ALA A 55 -11.05 17.14 4.62
C ALA A 55 -12.04 16.31 5.46
N GLY A 56 -11.59 15.73 6.58
CA GLY A 56 -12.45 14.98 7.50
C GLY A 56 -13.08 13.71 6.91
N LEU A 57 -12.54 13.16 5.83
CA LEU A 57 -13.08 11.96 5.19
C LEU A 57 -12.95 10.74 6.11
N THR A 58 -13.90 9.82 5.99
CA THR A 58 -13.79 8.54 6.68
C THR A 58 -12.73 7.67 6.02
N LEU A 59 -12.25 6.67 6.76
CA LEU A 59 -11.32 5.69 6.19
C LEU A 59 -11.95 4.96 4.97
N ALA A 60 -13.25 4.68 5.01
CA ALA A 60 -13.94 4.03 3.90
C ALA A 60 -13.95 4.92 2.63
N ASP A 61 -14.11 6.23 2.80
CA ASP A 61 -14.08 7.20 1.70
C ASP A 61 -12.69 7.36 1.08
N ALA A 62 -11.62 7.01 1.81
CA ALA A 62 -10.23 7.08 1.35
C ALA A 62 -9.76 5.87 0.54
N LEU A 63 -10.43 4.71 0.64
CA LEU A 63 -10.11 3.51 -0.14
C LEU A 63 -9.95 3.77 -1.66
N PRO A 64 -10.81 4.54 -2.33
CA PRO A 64 -10.72 4.80 -3.77
C PRO A 64 -9.40 5.44 -4.18
N VAL A 65 -8.85 6.33 -3.35
CA VAL A 65 -7.55 6.98 -3.59
C VAL A 65 -6.43 5.93 -3.51
N ALA A 66 -6.47 5.03 -2.53
CA ALA A 66 -5.48 3.96 -2.40
C ALA A 66 -5.56 2.94 -3.55
N LEU A 67 -6.77 2.60 -4.00
CA LEU A 67 -6.99 1.74 -5.17
C LEU A 67 -6.42 2.39 -6.44
N ALA A 68 -6.73 3.66 -6.70
CA ALA A 68 -6.21 4.40 -7.85
C ALA A 68 -4.68 4.51 -7.81
N ALA A 69 -4.11 4.84 -6.64
CA ALA A 69 -2.65 4.89 -6.45
C ALA A 69 -1.99 3.53 -6.74
N GLY A 70 -2.60 2.43 -6.27
CA GLY A 70 -2.15 1.07 -6.56
C GLY A 70 -2.22 0.72 -8.03
N ARG A 71 -3.34 1.02 -8.68
CA ARG A 71 -3.61 0.80 -10.10
C ARG A 71 -2.64 1.55 -11.00
N HIS A 72 -2.18 2.72 -10.57
CA HIS A 72 -1.17 3.50 -11.29
C HIS A 72 0.27 3.28 -10.79
N LEU A 73 0.49 2.34 -9.88
CA LEU A 73 1.80 2.02 -9.29
C LEU A 73 2.53 3.25 -8.72
N CYS A 74 1.75 4.18 -8.18
CA CYS A 74 2.16 5.49 -7.66
C CYS A 74 3.55 5.43 -6.99
N PRO A 75 4.55 6.20 -7.45
CA PRO A 75 5.94 6.08 -7.01
C PRO A 75 6.24 6.89 -5.73
N TYR A 76 5.22 7.22 -4.94
CA TYR A 76 5.34 7.87 -3.64
C TYR A 76 4.24 7.36 -2.69
N PRO A 77 4.47 7.42 -1.36
CA PRO A 77 3.64 6.74 -0.37
C PRO A 77 2.35 7.51 -0.01
N ILE A 78 1.50 7.87 -0.98
CA ILE A 78 0.29 8.70 -0.73
C ILE A 78 -0.69 8.03 0.26
N ALA A 79 -0.97 6.74 0.09
CA ALA A 79 -1.88 6.02 1.00
C ALA A 79 -1.33 5.96 2.44
N GLN A 80 -0.01 5.82 2.60
CA GLN A 80 0.63 5.87 3.92
C GLN A 80 0.66 7.29 4.47
N THR A 81 0.84 8.31 3.62
CA THR A 81 0.89 9.71 4.04
C THR A 81 -0.46 10.15 4.61
N MET A 82 -1.56 9.81 3.93
CA MET A 82 -2.93 10.04 4.41
C MET A 82 -3.15 9.50 5.82
N LEU A 83 -2.80 8.22 6.03
CA LEU A 83 -2.95 7.54 7.30
C LEU A 83 -2.01 8.11 8.37
N ALA A 84 -0.76 8.42 8.00
CA ALA A 84 0.22 8.99 8.91
C ALA A 84 -0.19 10.39 9.38
N ARG A 85 -0.72 11.24 8.49
CA ARG A 85 -1.19 12.58 8.84
C ARG A 85 -2.43 12.53 9.74
N ALA A 86 -3.37 11.62 9.49
CA ALA A 86 -4.49 11.37 10.40
C ALA A 86 -4.03 10.86 11.77
N TRP A 87 -3.05 9.94 11.81
CA TRP A 87 -2.46 9.44 13.06
C TRP A 87 -1.77 10.55 13.85
N LEU A 88 -1.01 11.42 13.18
CA LEU A 88 -0.35 12.57 13.81
C LEU A 88 -1.39 13.56 14.38
N ALA A 89 -2.47 13.82 13.65
CA ALA A 89 -3.59 14.64 14.11
C ALA A 89 -4.28 14.05 15.36
N ALA A 90 -4.48 12.72 15.39
CA ALA A 90 -5.03 12.00 16.55
C ALA A 90 -4.08 12.03 17.76
N MET A 91 -2.77 12.10 17.52
CA MET A 91 -1.74 12.28 18.54
C MET A 91 -1.60 13.74 19.02
N GLY A 92 -2.49 14.64 18.59
CA GLY A 92 -2.51 16.03 19.01
C GLY A 92 -1.42 16.90 18.37
N GLN A 93 -0.80 16.45 17.28
CA GLN A 93 0.10 17.31 16.49
C GLN A 93 -0.73 18.39 15.79
N THR A 94 -0.38 19.66 16.02
CA THR A 94 -1.07 20.78 15.36
C THR A 94 -0.77 20.81 13.87
N GLU A 95 -1.61 21.53 13.11
CA GLU A 95 -1.40 21.77 11.68
C GLU A 95 0.00 22.34 11.40
N GLN A 96 0.47 23.30 12.19
CA GLN A 96 1.81 23.89 12.05
C GLN A 96 2.95 22.90 12.37
N ALA A 97 2.69 21.85 13.15
CA ALA A 97 3.66 20.83 13.50
C ALA A 97 3.63 19.62 12.55
N ARG A 98 2.70 19.61 11.58
CA ARG A 98 2.57 18.53 10.59
C ARG A 98 3.78 18.54 9.64
N PRO A 99 4.45 17.41 9.43
CA PRO A 99 5.58 17.35 8.51
C PRO A 99 5.13 17.58 7.08
N ALA A 100 5.81 18.48 6.38
CA ALA A 100 5.60 18.69 4.95
C ALA A 100 6.10 17.50 4.13
N GLY A 101 5.48 17.29 2.96
CA GLY A 101 5.87 16.24 2.02
C GLY A 101 5.36 14.85 2.38
N ALA A 102 5.83 13.86 1.61
CA ALA A 102 5.39 12.48 1.71
C ALA A 102 5.92 11.79 2.97
N ILE A 103 5.07 10.99 3.63
CA ILE A 103 5.40 10.24 4.84
C ILE A 103 5.25 8.75 4.57
N ALA A 104 6.34 8.00 4.72
CA ALA A 104 6.33 6.55 4.74
C ALA A 104 6.09 6.04 6.17
N ILE A 105 5.45 4.90 6.33
CA ILE A 105 5.21 4.24 7.62
C ILE A 105 6.10 2.99 7.71
N ALA A 106 6.95 2.94 8.73
CA ALA A 106 7.86 1.83 9.02
C ALA A 106 7.50 1.21 10.38
N PRO A 107 6.53 0.28 10.44
CA PRO A 107 6.14 -0.34 11.71
C PRO A 107 7.20 -1.30 12.27
N PHE A 108 8.09 -1.80 11.40
CA PHE A 108 9.14 -2.76 11.71
C PHE A 108 10.41 -2.42 10.93
N GLY A 109 11.52 -3.10 11.26
CA GLY A 109 12.75 -3.07 10.46
C GLY A 109 13.71 -1.93 10.76
N LEU A 110 13.41 -1.10 11.76
CA LEU A 110 14.30 -0.07 12.31
C LEU A 110 14.69 -0.42 13.74
N ALA A 111 15.96 -0.19 14.08
CA ALA A 111 16.51 -0.39 15.41
C ALA A 111 17.31 0.83 15.87
N ILE A 112 17.30 1.09 17.18
CA ILE A 112 18.20 2.07 17.81
C ILE A 112 19.42 1.30 18.31
N ASP A 113 20.60 1.70 17.85
CA ASP A 113 21.89 1.22 18.35
C ASP A 113 22.75 2.41 18.78
N GLY A 114 22.94 2.56 20.09
CA GLY A 114 23.61 3.70 20.70
C GLY A 114 22.96 5.03 20.30
N LYS A 115 23.65 5.80 19.45
CA LYS A 115 23.21 7.13 18.96
C LYS A 115 22.72 7.11 17.52
N ARG A 116 22.40 5.94 16.97
CA ARG A 116 21.94 5.81 15.58
C ARG A 116 20.64 5.04 15.51
N ILE A 117 19.83 5.38 14.52
CA ILE A 117 18.72 4.56 14.06
C ILE A 117 19.12 3.96 12.72
N THR A 118 18.95 2.66 12.53
CA THR A 118 19.34 1.95 11.29
C THR A 118 18.26 0.97 10.84
N GLY A 119 18.13 0.78 9.54
CA GLY A 119 17.24 -0.22 8.93
C GLY A 119 17.64 -0.53 7.49
N MET A 120 17.46 -1.79 7.07
CA MET A 120 17.94 -2.29 5.76
C MET A 120 16.90 -2.16 4.64
N ASN A 121 15.62 -2.27 4.98
CA ASN A 121 14.50 -2.21 4.04
C ASN A 121 13.46 -1.23 4.56
N VAL A 122 13.85 0.04 4.67
CA VAL A 122 12.95 1.09 5.13
C VAL A 122 11.98 1.45 4.01
N PRO A 123 10.65 1.28 4.23
CA PRO A 123 9.67 1.48 3.17
C PRO A 123 9.74 2.86 2.55
N TRP A 124 9.75 2.95 1.21
CA TRP A 124 9.66 4.20 0.44
C TRP A 124 10.71 5.27 0.76
N VAL A 125 11.76 4.96 1.53
CA VAL A 125 12.70 5.95 2.05
C VAL A 125 13.47 6.68 0.94
N ARG A 126 13.54 6.11 -0.26
CA ARG A 126 14.18 6.75 -1.42
C ARG A 126 13.38 7.91 -2.02
N VAL A 127 12.09 8.02 -1.70
CA VAL A 127 11.16 9.03 -2.27
C VAL A 127 10.34 9.78 -1.23
N ALA A 128 10.29 9.29 0.01
CA ALA A 128 9.59 9.96 1.11
C ALA A 128 10.39 11.17 1.63
N ALA A 129 9.70 12.17 2.17
CA ALA A 129 10.33 13.26 2.91
C ALA A 129 10.58 12.87 4.37
N HIS A 130 9.69 12.03 4.93
CA HIS A 130 9.75 11.56 6.31
C HIS A 130 9.43 10.07 6.41
N VAL A 131 9.97 9.42 7.44
CA VAL A 131 9.56 8.09 7.87
C VAL A 131 8.94 8.21 9.26
N LEU A 132 7.69 7.75 9.40
CA LEU A 132 7.03 7.53 10.68
C LEU A 132 7.30 6.08 11.10
N ALA A 133 8.21 5.90 12.05
CA ALA A 133 8.67 4.59 12.49
C ALA A 133 8.13 4.20 13.86
N GLN A 134 7.97 2.89 14.09
CA GLN A 134 7.75 2.34 15.42
C GLN A 134 8.98 1.55 15.86
N ILE A 135 9.61 1.98 16.95
CA ILE A 135 10.83 1.37 17.50
C ILE A 135 10.66 1.23 19.01
N ASN A 136 10.81 0.01 19.54
CA ASN A 136 10.68 -0.29 20.96
C ASN A 136 9.38 0.26 21.59
N GLY A 137 8.26 0.18 20.86
CA GLY A 137 6.94 0.66 21.30
C GLY A 137 6.73 2.17 21.23
N GLN A 138 7.74 2.95 20.83
CA GLN A 138 7.64 4.39 20.62
C GLN A 138 7.55 4.74 19.14
N ALA A 139 6.79 5.79 18.84
CA ALA A 139 6.73 6.37 17.51
C ALA A 139 7.83 7.43 17.34
N TRP A 140 8.48 7.40 16.18
CA TRP A 140 9.56 8.31 15.80
C TRP A 140 9.26 8.91 14.45
N LEU A 141 9.51 10.20 14.30
CA LEU A 141 9.52 10.86 13.01
C LEU A 141 10.97 11.11 12.58
N LEU A 142 11.35 10.54 11.45
CA LEU A 142 12.70 10.60 10.91
C LEU A 142 12.69 11.41 9.61
N PRO A 143 13.29 12.60 9.57
CA PRO A 143 13.46 13.36 8.33
C PRO A 143 14.43 12.63 7.40
N VAL A 144 14.02 12.33 6.17
CA VAL A 144 14.87 11.63 5.20
C VAL A 144 16.09 12.47 4.83
N ALA A 145 15.94 13.80 4.77
CA ALA A 145 17.04 14.74 4.50
C ALA A 145 18.15 14.73 5.57
N ALA A 146 17.89 14.25 6.78
CA ALA A 146 18.89 14.10 7.85
C ALA A 146 19.51 12.69 7.90
N GLY A 147 19.07 11.78 7.03
CA GLY A 147 19.54 10.39 6.97
C GLY A 147 20.59 10.16 5.89
N CYS A 148 21.38 9.10 6.06
CA CYS A 148 22.15 8.49 4.98
C CYS A 148 21.31 7.38 4.35
N ILE A 149 20.91 7.56 3.09
CA ILE A 149 20.02 6.65 2.36
C ILE A 149 20.75 5.97 1.21
N HIS A 150 20.63 4.65 1.12
CA HIS A 150 21.22 3.83 0.08
C HIS A 150 20.17 2.89 -0.54
N HIS A 151 20.41 2.48 -1.78
CA HIS A 151 19.59 1.47 -2.45
C HIS A 151 19.79 0.10 -1.77
N ASN A 152 18.72 -0.62 -1.48
CA ASN A 152 18.76 -1.93 -0.78
C ASN A 152 19.20 -3.12 -1.67
N GLY A 153 19.59 -2.85 -2.92
CA GLY A 153 19.99 -3.86 -3.91
C GLY A 153 18.84 -4.52 -4.67
N VAL A 154 17.58 -4.23 -4.34
CA VAL A 154 16.40 -4.79 -5.03
C VAL A 154 16.03 -3.92 -6.23
N HIS A 155 16.10 -4.48 -7.44
CA HIS A 155 15.85 -3.75 -8.68
C HIS A 155 14.47 -3.05 -8.69
N GLY A 156 14.52 -1.72 -8.77
CA GLY A 156 13.34 -0.86 -8.84
C GLY A 156 12.53 -0.80 -7.54
N SER A 157 13.07 -1.25 -6.41
CA SER A 157 12.45 -0.97 -5.11
C SER A 157 12.64 0.51 -4.75
N LEU A 158 11.61 1.10 -4.15
CA LEU A 158 11.67 2.45 -3.58
C LEU A 158 12.03 2.42 -2.10
N ASP A 159 12.21 1.23 -1.55
CA ASP A 159 12.76 1.00 -0.22
C ASP A 159 14.28 1.16 -0.27
N GLY A 160 14.88 1.28 0.91
CA GLY A 160 16.32 1.52 1.01
C GLY A 160 16.89 1.14 2.35
N GLU A 161 18.21 1.01 2.37
CA GLU A 161 18.97 1.03 3.60
C GLU A 161 19.06 2.48 4.07
N ALA A 162 18.80 2.70 5.34
CA ALA A 162 18.81 4.05 5.89
C ALA A 162 19.39 4.08 7.29
N SER A 163 20.11 5.16 7.58
CA SER A 163 20.57 5.44 8.93
C SER A 163 20.49 6.91 9.28
N TRP A 164 20.14 7.19 10.54
CA TRP A 164 20.02 8.54 11.09
C TRP A 164 20.83 8.64 12.37
N ALA A 165 21.31 9.85 12.70
CA ALA A 165 21.67 10.11 14.08
C ALA A 165 20.39 10.22 14.92
N LEU A 166 20.40 9.66 16.13
CA LEU A 166 19.25 9.69 17.03
C LEU A 166 18.82 11.13 17.38
N ALA A 167 19.76 12.06 17.40
CA ALA A 167 19.50 13.48 17.65
C ALA A 167 18.70 14.18 16.54
N ASP A 168 18.72 13.64 15.32
CA ASP A 168 17.97 14.17 14.18
C ASP A 168 16.55 13.59 14.08
N ALA A 169 16.26 12.55 14.88
CA ALA A 169 14.94 11.92 14.95
C ALA A 169 14.11 12.53 16.08
N ARG A 170 12.81 12.76 15.80
CA ARG A 170 11.86 13.29 16.79
C ARG A 170 11.04 12.15 17.39
N CYS A 171 11.23 11.87 18.68
CA CYS A 171 10.36 10.95 19.40
C CYS A 171 8.98 11.59 19.63
N LEU A 172 7.93 10.88 19.22
CA LEU A 172 6.53 11.29 19.39
C LEU A 172 5.87 10.63 20.60
N GLY A 173 6.59 9.76 21.31
CA GLY A 173 6.09 9.00 22.45
C GLY A 173 5.37 7.71 22.06
N SER A 174 4.62 7.14 23.01
CA SER A 174 3.76 5.98 22.75
C SER A 174 2.48 6.41 22.04
N GLY A 175 2.05 5.64 21.04
CA GLY A 175 0.78 5.86 20.36
C GLY A 175 0.20 4.58 19.76
N PRO A 176 -0.92 4.66 19.05
CA PRO A 176 -1.52 3.51 18.37
C PRO A 176 -0.52 2.82 17.45
N ALA A 177 -0.57 1.49 17.38
CA ALA A 177 0.36 0.69 16.58
C ALA A 177 0.32 1.09 15.10
N LEU A 178 1.50 1.24 14.50
CA LEU A 178 1.65 1.66 13.10
C LEU A 178 1.44 0.50 12.10
N ASP A 179 1.49 -0.74 12.59
CA ASP A 179 1.39 -1.94 11.78
C ASP A 179 0.04 -2.04 11.05
N ALA A 180 -1.05 -1.70 11.73
CA ALA A 180 -2.39 -1.66 11.16
C ALA A 180 -2.51 -0.57 10.08
N LEU A 181 -1.90 0.61 10.27
CA LEU A 181 -1.90 1.68 9.27
C LEU A 181 -1.16 1.24 8.00
N ALA A 182 0.05 0.68 8.16
CA ALA A 182 0.81 0.17 7.03
C ALA A 182 0.08 -0.98 6.31
N ALA A 183 -0.56 -1.88 7.06
CA ALA A 183 -1.37 -2.97 6.52
C ALA A 183 -2.52 -2.48 5.63
N VAL A 184 -3.28 -1.48 6.10
CA VAL A 184 -4.39 -0.89 5.34
C VAL A 184 -3.89 -0.23 4.05
N ALA A 185 -2.82 0.59 4.13
CA ALA A 185 -2.24 1.21 2.95
C ALA A 185 -1.85 0.16 1.89
N TYR A 186 -1.12 -0.87 2.29
CA TYR A 186 -0.70 -1.92 1.36
C TYR A 186 -1.87 -2.77 0.85
N ALA A 187 -2.90 -3.04 1.66
CA ALA A 187 -4.09 -3.76 1.18
C ALA A 187 -4.78 -3.02 0.03
N GLY A 188 -4.96 -1.70 0.15
CA GLY A 188 -5.54 -0.87 -0.91
C GLY A 188 -4.66 -0.78 -2.16
N LEU A 189 -3.36 -0.50 -1.97
CA LEU A 189 -2.39 -0.43 -3.07
C LEU A 189 -2.30 -1.75 -3.85
N MET A 190 -2.24 -2.88 -3.14
CA MET A 190 -2.17 -4.20 -3.76
C MET A 190 -3.45 -4.57 -4.49
N ALA A 191 -4.62 -4.25 -3.94
CA ALA A 191 -5.90 -4.47 -4.62
C ALA A 191 -5.97 -3.71 -5.96
N GLY A 192 -5.62 -2.41 -5.95
CA GLY A 192 -5.58 -1.60 -7.18
C GLY A 192 -4.57 -2.09 -8.21
N ALA A 193 -3.37 -2.50 -7.76
CA ALA A 193 -2.37 -3.07 -8.65
C ALA A 193 -2.81 -4.40 -9.26
N MET A 194 -3.48 -5.27 -8.50
CA MET A 194 -4.02 -6.53 -9.00
C MET A 194 -5.13 -6.31 -10.04
N GLU A 195 -5.98 -5.29 -9.86
CA GLU A 195 -6.98 -4.89 -10.86
C GLU A 195 -6.32 -4.47 -12.18
N ARG A 196 -5.26 -3.66 -12.13
CA ARG A 196 -4.48 -3.34 -13.34
C ARG A 196 -3.92 -4.58 -14.02
N VAL A 197 -3.35 -5.51 -13.25
CA VAL A 197 -2.78 -6.75 -13.81
C VAL A 197 -3.86 -7.58 -14.50
N LEU A 198 -5.06 -7.66 -13.92
CA LEU A 198 -6.22 -8.31 -14.54
C LEU A 198 -6.62 -7.63 -15.86
N ASP A 199 -6.70 -6.31 -15.87
CA ASP A 199 -7.08 -5.56 -17.08
C ASP A 199 -6.06 -5.73 -18.20
N MET A 200 -4.76 -5.66 -17.89
CA MET A 200 -3.69 -5.93 -18.85
C MET A 200 -3.80 -7.36 -19.42
N THR A 201 -4.08 -8.33 -18.54
CA THR A 201 -4.23 -9.75 -18.92
C THR A 201 -5.44 -9.99 -19.80
N LEU A 202 -6.60 -9.38 -19.48
CA LEU A 202 -7.80 -9.45 -20.29
C LEU A 202 -7.59 -8.79 -21.66
N ALA A 203 -6.95 -7.62 -21.70
CA ALA A 203 -6.63 -6.93 -22.93
C ALA A 203 -5.71 -7.77 -23.84
N HIS A 204 -4.66 -8.37 -23.28
CA HIS A 204 -3.77 -9.27 -24.01
C HIS A 204 -4.51 -10.51 -24.52
N ALA A 205 -5.30 -11.16 -23.66
CA ALA A 205 -6.02 -12.38 -24.00
C ALA A 205 -7.01 -12.19 -25.16
N ASN A 206 -7.62 -11.00 -25.25
CA ASN A 206 -8.58 -10.67 -26.30
C ASN A 206 -7.93 -10.21 -27.62
N THR A 207 -6.71 -9.66 -27.57
CA THR A 207 -6.03 -9.13 -28.76
C THR A 207 -5.03 -10.11 -29.37
N ARG A 208 -4.35 -10.93 -28.55
CA ARG A 208 -3.36 -11.89 -29.03
C ARG A 208 -4.03 -13.07 -29.73
N THR A 209 -3.65 -13.33 -30.98
CA THR A 209 -4.16 -14.44 -31.78
C THR A 209 -3.10 -15.55 -31.91
N GLN A 210 -3.52 -16.80 -31.66
CA GLN A 210 -2.76 -18.03 -31.91
C GLN A 210 -3.72 -19.12 -32.37
N PHE A 211 -3.25 -20.03 -33.22
CA PHE A 211 -4.08 -21.10 -33.81
C PHE A 211 -5.40 -20.57 -34.41
N GLY A 212 -5.33 -19.43 -35.11
CA GLY A 212 -6.45 -18.84 -35.85
C GLY A 212 -7.51 -18.10 -35.01
N ARG A 213 -7.33 -17.92 -33.70
CA ARG A 213 -8.28 -17.17 -32.84
C ARG A 213 -7.59 -16.47 -31.66
N ALA A 214 -8.30 -15.53 -31.03
CA ALA A 214 -7.83 -14.88 -29.80
C ALA A 214 -7.57 -15.92 -28.69
N ILE A 215 -6.49 -15.76 -27.93
CA ILE A 215 -6.12 -16.74 -26.90
C ILE A 215 -7.15 -16.84 -25.77
N GLY A 216 -7.92 -15.77 -25.51
CA GLY A 216 -9.04 -15.78 -24.57
C GLY A 216 -10.22 -16.68 -24.99
N ARG A 217 -10.19 -17.29 -26.18
CA ARG A 217 -11.18 -18.29 -26.63
C ARG A 217 -10.81 -19.73 -26.25
N PHE A 218 -9.62 -19.98 -25.71
CA PHE A 218 -9.24 -21.29 -25.21
C PHE A 218 -9.71 -21.47 -23.76
N GLN A 219 -10.40 -22.58 -23.47
CA GLN A 219 -10.99 -22.84 -22.15
C GLN A 219 -9.97 -22.80 -21.01
N ALA A 220 -8.75 -23.32 -21.23
CA ALA A 220 -7.69 -23.29 -20.21
C ALA A 220 -7.30 -21.85 -19.82
N VAL A 221 -7.22 -20.93 -20.80
CA VAL A 221 -6.94 -19.51 -20.55
C VAL A 221 -8.11 -18.86 -19.81
N GLN A 222 -9.35 -19.18 -20.20
CA GLN A 222 -10.54 -18.68 -19.52
C GLN A 222 -10.59 -19.11 -18.06
N GLN A 223 -10.28 -20.38 -17.76
CA GLN A 223 -10.25 -20.90 -16.39
C GLN A 223 -9.18 -20.19 -15.55
N GLN A 224 -7.97 -19.99 -16.09
CA GLN A 224 -6.93 -19.23 -15.40
C GLN A 224 -7.37 -17.80 -15.11
N ILE A 225 -7.92 -17.09 -16.09
CA ILE A 225 -8.39 -15.72 -15.92
C ILE A 225 -9.56 -15.65 -14.92
N SER A 226 -10.45 -16.64 -14.89
CA SER A 226 -11.53 -16.72 -13.89
C SER A 226 -10.98 -16.85 -12.46
N VAL A 227 -9.99 -17.73 -12.24
CA VAL A 227 -9.32 -17.86 -10.93
C VAL A 227 -8.63 -16.56 -10.56
N MET A 228 -7.93 -15.94 -11.50
CA MET A 228 -7.27 -14.64 -11.27
C MET A 228 -8.29 -13.56 -10.88
N ALA A 229 -9.42 -13.47 -11.58
CA ALA A 229 -10.48 -12.52 -11.28
C ALA A 229 -11.06 -12.75 -9.88
N GLU A 230 -11.28 -14.00 -9.47
CA GLU A 230 -11.71 -14.33 -8.11
C GLU A 230 -10.73 -13.80 -7.05
N GLN A 231 -9.43 -14.01 -7.25
CA GLN A 231 -8.41 -13.51 -6.33
C GLN A 231 -8.39 -11.98 -6.24
N VAL A 232 -8.50 -11.30 -7.39
CA VAL A 232 -8.54 -9.83 -7.47
C VAL A 232 -9.73 -9.28 -6.69
N TRP A 233 -10.93 -9.82 -6.92
CA TRP A 233 -12.14 -9.36 -6.24
C TRP A 233 -12.14 -9.73 -4.75
N ALA A 234 -11.61 -10.90 -4.37
CA ALA A 234 -11.41 -11.25 -2.97
C ALA A 234 -10.48 -10.27 -2.25
N ALA A 235 -9.37 -9.87 -2.89
CA ALA A 235 -8.46 -8.88 -2.34
C ALA A 235 -9.09 -7.48 -2.26
N ARG A 236 -9.87 -7.06 -3.27
CA ARG A 236 -10.59 -5.78 -3.25
C ARG A 236 -11.60 -5.71 -2.11
N MET A 237 -12.40 -6.75 -1.91
CA MET A 237 -13.36 -6.83 -0.80
C MET A 237 -12.63 -6.83 0.56
N ALA A 238 -11.51 -7.54 0.68
CA ALA A 238 -10.72 -7.55 1.90
C ALA A 238 -10.08 -6.16 2.18
N ALA A 239 -9.64 -5.45 1.14
CA ALA A 239 -9.20 -4.06 1.27
C ALA A 239 -10.35 -3.14 1.73
N GLN A 240 -11.57 -3.33 1.21
CA GLN A 240 -12.74 -2.56 1.66
C GLN A 240 -13.04 -2.77 3.15
N LEU A 241 -12.86 -3.99 3.66
CA LEU A 241 -12.94 -4.26 5.10
C LEU A 241 -11.79 -3.58 5.87
N ALA A 242 -10.56 -3.63 5.34
CA ALA A 242 -9.38 -3.03 5.97
C ALA A 242 -9.51 -1.51 6.15
N PHE A 243 -10.17 -0.84 5.20
CA PHE A 243 -10.46 0.60 5.25
C PHE A 243 -11.66 0.95 6.13
N GLN A 244 -12.07 0.06 7.06
CA GLN A 244 -13.01 0.40 8.13
C GLN A 244 -12.28 0.77 9.42
N GLY A 245 -12.79 1.75 10.14
CA GLY A 245 -12.12 2.33 11.29
C GLY A 245 -12.97 3.35 12.04
N ARG A 246 -12.42 3.89 13.12
CA ARG A 246 -13.01 4.98 13.92
C ARG A 246 -11.97 6.06 14.14
N ASP A 247 -12.40 7.31 14.18
CA ASP A 247 -11.53 8.47 14.43
C ASP A 247 -10.29 8.53 13.52
N GLY A 248 -10.45 8.14 12.25
CA GLY A 248 -9.37 8.10 11.25
C GLY A 248 -8.36 6.95 11.43
N LEU A 249 -8.55 6.09 12.42
CA LEU A 249 -7.68 4.95 12.70
C LEU A 249 -8.31 3.62 12.27
N PRO A 250 -7.54 2.71 11.66
CA PRO A 250 -8.05 1.45 11.16
C PRO A 250 -8.34 0.45 12.29
N HIS A 251 -9.35 -0.41 12.08
CA HIS A 251 -9.55 -1.54 12.97
C HIS A 251 -8.47 -2.61 12.75
N SER A 252 -7.73 -2.97 13.80
CA SER A 252 -6.54 -3.82 13.69
C SER A 252 -6.82 -5.19 13.06
N MET A 253 -7.93 -5.84 13.43
CA MET A 253 -8.29 -7.14 12.87
C MET A 253 -8.69 -7.06 11.40
N LEU A 254 -9.40 -6.00 10.99
CA LEU A 254 -9.80 -5.81 9.59
C LEU A 254 -8.59 -5.47 8.73
N ALA A 255 -7.67 -4.66 9.25
CA ALA A 255 -6.36 -4.40 8.63
C ALA A 255 -5.57 -5.70 8.41
N ALA A 256 -5.54 -6.60 9.42
CA ALA A 256 -4.89 -7.91 9.32
C ALA A 256 -5.51 -8.75 8.20
N VAL A 257 -6.84 -8.87 8.17
CA VAL A 257 -7.57 -9.65 7.16
C VAL A 257 -7.31 -9.12 5.76
N GLY A 258 -7.41 -7.80 5.57
CA GLY A 258 -7.15 -7.14 4.30
C GLY A 258 -5.75 -7.39 3.78
N LYS A 259 -4.75 -7.13 4.61
CA LYS A 259 -3.34 -7.32 4.24
C LYS A 259 -3.00 -8.79 4.01
N ALA A 260 -3.50 -9.71 4.85
CA ALA A 260 -3.30 -11.14 4.67
C ALA A 260 -3.86 -11.61 3.32
N ARG A 261 -5.12 -11.24 3.02
CA ARG A 261 -5.79 -11.73 1.82
C ARG A 261 -5.24 -11.11 0.53
N ALA A 262 -4.87 -9.83 0.55
CA ALA A 262 -4.17 -9.19 -0.56
C ALA A 262 -2.78 -9.84 -0.80
N SER A 263 -2.03 -10.12 0.28
CA SER A 263 -0.70 -10.77 0.22
C SER A 263 -0.79 -12.19 -0.34
N GLN A 264 -1.81 -12.95 0.06
CA GLN A 264 -2.04 -14.31 -0.44
C GLN A 264 -2.45 -14.33 -1.93
N ALA A 265 -3.22 -13.35 -2.39
CA ALA A 265 -3.66 -13.25 -3.79
C ALA A 265 -2.53 -12.87 -4.75
N ALA A 266 -1.61 -12.00 -4.31
CA ALA A 266 -0.57 -11.40 -5.13
C ALA A 266 0.26 -12.38 -5.99
N PRO A 267 0.84 -13.48 -5.44
CA PRO A 267 1.63 -14.41 -6.24
C PRO A 267 0.79 -15.13 -7.29
N LEU A 268 -0.43 -15.58 -6.94
CA LEU A 268 -1.29 -16.30 -7.87
C LEU A 268 -1.75 -15.42 -9.04
N VAL A 269 -2.08 -14.16 -8.75
CA VAL A 269 -2.42 -13.16 -9.79
C VAL A 269 -1.23 -12.89 -10.71
N ALA A 270 -0.03 -12.74 -10.16
CA ALA A 270 1.19 -12.51 -10.95
C ALA A 270 1.54 -13.73 -11.82
N ASP A 271 1.47 -14.95 -11.27
CA ASP A 271 1.80 -16.19 -11.97
C ASP A 271 0.86 -16.43 -13.15
N ILE A 272 -0.45 -16.25 -12.95
CA ILE A 272 -1.44 -16.36 -14.03
C ILE A 272 -1.19 -15.29 -15.10
N ALA A 273 -0.93 -14.05 -14.70
CA ALA A 273 -0.68 -12.98 -15.67
C ALA A 273 0.56 -13.28 -16.53
N HIS A 274 1.66 -13.71 -15.93
CA HIS A 274 2.87 -14.09 -16.68
C HIS A 274 2.62 -15.30 -17.59
N ALA A 275 1.89 -16.31 -17.12
CA ALA A 275 1.55 -17.47 -17.93
C ALA A 275 0.70 -17.11 -19.17
N VAL A 276 -0.30 -16.24 -19.01
CA VAL A 276 -1.17 -15.80 -20.13
C VAL A 276 -0.42 -14.93 -21.13
N HIS A 277 0.51 -14.09 -20.69
CA HIS A 277 1.33 -13.23 -21.58
C HIS A 277 2.51 -13.97 -22.23
N GLY A 278 2.90 -15.13 -21.70
CA GLY A 278 4.04 -15.91 -22.18
C GLY A 278 5.34 -15.12 -22.17
N ALA A 279 6.19 -15.31 -23.18
CA ALA A 279 7.52 -14.67 -23.25
C ALA A 279 7.45 -13.13 -23.19
N MET A 280 6.38 -12.51 -23.69
CA MET A 280 6.22 -11.05 -23.62
C MET A 280 6.06 -10.54 -22.18
N GLY A 281 5.44 -11.34 -21.31
CA GLY A 281 5.17 -10.98 -19.91
C GLY A 281 6.43 -10.76 -19.08
N ILE A 282 7.55 -11.37 -19.47
CA ILE A 282 8.85 -11.28 -18.77
C ILE A 282 9.81 -10.25 -19.37
N THR A 283 9.43 -9.57 -20.46
CA THR A 283 10.26 -8.56 -21.12
C THR A 283 10.27 -7.24 -20.33
N ALA A 284 11.33 -6.43 -20.48
CA ALA A 284 11.43 -5.13 -19.82
C ALA A 284 10.54 -4.06 -20.49
N GLU A 285 10.29 -4.25 -21.78
CA GLU A 285 9.50 -3.41 -22.67
C GLU A 285 8.00 -3.48 -22.36
N PHE A 286 7.52 -4.61 -21.84
CA PHE A 286 6.13 -4.77 -21.44
C PHE A 286 5.92 -4.44 -19.96
N ASP A 287 5.01 -3.51 -19.68
CA ASP A 287 4.82 -2.92 -18.34
C ASP A 287 4.32 -3.88 -17.25
N LEU A 288 3.95 -5.12 -17.59
CA LEU A 288 3.44 -6.10 -16.61
C LEU A 288 4.40 -6.30 -15.44
N GLN A 289 5.70 -6.33 -15.75
CA GLN A 289 6.75 -6.52 -14.76
C GLN A 289 6.76 -5.42 -13.69
N LEU A 290 6.36 -4.18 -14.03
CA LEU A 290 6.28 -3.08 -13.04
C LEU A 290 5.28 -3.45 -11.93
N ALA A 291 4.08 -3.89 -12.32
CA ALA A 291 3.04 -4.25 -11.38
C ALA A 291 3.38 -5.52 -10.60
N THR A 292 3.92 -6.56 -11.26
CA THR A 292 4.22 -7.82 -10.56
C THR A 292 5.41 -7.71 -9.61
N ARG A 293 6.44 -6.90 -9.93
CA ARG A 293 7.53 -6.60 -8.99
C ARG A 293 7.00 -5.84 -7.79
N ARG A 294 6.15 -4.82 -8.02
CA ARG A 294 5.53 -4.03 -6.97
C ARG A 294 4.67 -4.88 -6.03
N LEU A 295 3.84 -5.78 -6.58
CA LEU A 295 3.05 -6.73 -5.79
C LEU A 295 3.91 -7.65 -4.93
N ARG A 296 5.06 -8.10 -5.45
CA ARG A 296 6.00 -8.94 -4.68
C ARG A 296 6.64 -8.17 -3.54
N ASP A 297 7.03 -6.92 -3.77
CA ASP A 297 7.59 -6.04 -2.75
C ASP A 297 6.56 -5.72 -1.66
N TRP A 298 5.38 -5.23 -2.06
CA TRP A 298 4.28 -4.89 -1.16
C TRP A 298 3.70 -6.08 -0.42
N ARG A 299 3.79 -7.30 -0.94
CA ARG A 299 3.44 -8.53 -0.20
C ARG A 299 4.29 -8.66 1.06
N LEU A 300 5.59 -8.42 0.98
CA LEU A 300 6.53 -8.57 2.10
C LEU A 300 6.51 -7.36 3.04
N ALA A 301 6.18 -6.18 2.52
CA ALA A 301 6.12 -4.96 3.31
C ALA A 301 5.05 -5.04 4.42
N ALA A 302 5.39 -4.51 5.61
CA ALA A 302 4.56 -4.51 6.81
C ALA A 302 4.03 -5.91 7.22
N GLY A 303 4.80 -6.96 6.97
CA GLY A 303 4.42 -8.35 7.28
C GLY A 303 3.62 -9.01 6.15
N SER A 304 4.01 -10.23 5.81
CA SER A 304 3.34 -11.07 4.81
C SER A 304 2.09 -11.75 5.37
N GLU A 305 1.39 -12.52 4.54
CA GLU A 305 0.20 -13.27 4.95
C GLU A 305 0.45 -14.18 6.16
N SER A 306 1.61 -14.81 6.30
CA SER A 306 1.90 -15.68 7.46
C SER A 306 1.89 -14.90 8.77
N PHE A 307 2.50 -13.71 8.79
CA PHE A 307 2.52 -12.83 9.96
C PHE A 307 1.10 -12.44 10.38
N TRP A 308 0.28 -12.03 9.41
CA TRP A 308 -1.08 -11.62 9.69
C TRP A 308 -2.02 -12.79 10.03
N HIS A 309 -1.83 -13.96 9.42
CA HIS A 309 -2.55 -15.18 9.79
C HIS A 309 -2.25 -15.60 11.23
N GLU A 310 -1.00 -15.50 11.68
CA GLU A 310 -0.63 -15.77 13.07
C GLU A 310 -1.36 -14.83 14.03
N ARG A 311 -1.42 -13.53 13.71
CA ARG A 311 -2.15 -12.55 14.53
C ARG A 311 -3.67 -12.82 14.57
N ILE A 312 -4.26 -13.14 13.43
CA ILE A 312 -5.69 -13.50 13.33
C ILE A 312 -5.96 -14.78 14.13
N GLY A 313 -5.11 -15.80 13.98
CA GLY A 313 -5.20 -17.07 14.71
C GLY A 313 -5.06 -16.89 16.21
N ALA A 314 -4.06 -16.12 16.66
CA ALA A 314 -3.86 -15.81 18.08
C ALA A 314 -5.08 -15.12 18.69
N HIS A 315 -5.70 -14.17 17.97
CA HIS A 315 -6.93 -13.53 18.42
C HIS A 315 -8.10 -14.51 18.51
N ALA A 316 -8.28 -15.37 17.49
CA ALA A 316 -9.33 -16.38 17.50
C ALA A 316 -9.16 -17.39 18.65
N LEU A 317 -7.92 -17.79 18.95
CA LEU A 317 -7.58 -18.73 20.03
C LEU A 317 -7.66 -18.11 21.43
N ALA A 318 -7.49 -16.80 21.56
CA ALA A 318 -7.66 -16.09 22.82
C ALA A 318 -9.14 -15.98 23.24
N GLY A 319 -10.06 -16.10 22.28
CA GLY A 319 -11.50 -16.18 22.53
C GLY A 319 -11.98 -17.61 22.77
N ASN A 320 -13.11 -17.75 23.46
CA ASN A 320 -13.83 -19.03 23.58
C ASN A 320 -14.91 -19.21 22.49
N ALA A 321 -14.95 -18.30 21.51
CA ALA A 321 -15.94 -18.32 20.43
C ALA A 321 -15.56 -19.36 19.37
N SER A 322 -16.57 -19.96 18.74
CA SER A 322 -16.32 -20.80 17.57
C SER A 322 -15.72 -19.97 16.43
N ALA A 323 -15.05 -20.60 15.46
CA ALA A 323 -14.51 -19.88 14.30
C ALA A 323 -15.60 -19.07 13.57
N LEU A 324 -16.82 -19.62 13.47
CA LEU A 324 -17.97 -18.94 12.85
C LEU A 324 -18.42 -17.73 13.67
N ASP A 325 -18.48 -17.87 15.00
CA ASP A 325 -18.87 -16.77 15.88
C ASP A 325 -17.82 -15.67 15.88
N THR A 326 -16.53 -16.00 15.91
CA THR A 326 -15.44 -15.04 15.79
C THR A 326 -15.56 -14.21 14.52
N VAL A 327 -15.87 -14.83 13.37
CA VAL A 327 -16.11 -14.12 12.11
C VAL A 327 -17.33 -13.20 12.23
N ARG A 328 -18.45 -13.67 12.79
CA ARG A 328 -19.68 -12.89 12.90
C ARG A 328 -19.56 -11.71 13.87
N THR A 329 -18.91 -11.89 15.01
CA THR A 329 -18.86 -10.86 16.05
C THR A 329 -17.71 -9.88 15.84
N THR A 330 -16.55 -10.37 15.41
CA THR A 330 -15.33 -9.57 15.29
C THR A 330 -15.23 -8.85 13.95
N LEU A 331 -15.80 -9.44 12.87
CA LEU A 331 -15.69 -8.88 11.51
C LEU A 331 -17.00 -8.24 11.02
N GLN A 332 -18.18 -8.61 11.55
CA GLN A 332 -19.47 -8.04 11.13
C GLN A 332 -20.16 -7.18 12.20
N GLY A 333 -19.79 -7.29 13.48
CA GLY A 333 -20.46 -6.61 14.61
C GLY A 333 -20.01 -5.17 14.89
N MET A 334 -19.31 -4.51 13.95
CA MET A 334 -18.62 -3.23 14.20
C MET A 334 -19.20 -2.04 13.41
N THR A 335 -20.50 -2.07 13.10
CA THR A 335 -21.25 -0.86 12.69
C THR A 335 -21.45 0.06 13.89
#